data_AF-A0A2D4T9Q8-F1
#
_entry.id   AF-A0A2D4T9Q8-F1
#
_cell.length_a   1.000
_cell.length_b   1.000
_cell.length_c   1.000
_cell.angle_alpha   90.00
_cell.angle_beta   90.00
_cell.angle_gamma   90.00
#
_symmetry.space_group_name_H-M   'P 1'
#
loop_
_entity.id
_entity.type
_entity.pdbx_description
1 polymer ?
#
loop_
_entity_poly.entity_id
_entity_poly.type
_entity_poly.pdbx_seq_one_letter_code
_entity_poly.pdbx_strand_id
1 'polypeptide(L)'
;MRNGLRFGRAFLLAFSALSTSACDQLFTDPPFDSDGKLTSAELHYFLGGMKEATNISEKMEACIKTEAERRADIAGDPETLKPESLSLPDENWVPLDKSDKRLILAQLVVTEASVFCTTGREM
;
A
#
# COMPACT_ATOMS: atom_id res chain seq x y z
N MET A 1 18.24 31.16 51.94
CA MET A 1 17.40 30.38 51.02
C MET A 1 17.43 31.03 49.64
N ARG A 2 18.12 30.44 48.66
CA ARG A 2 18.02 30.82 47.24
C ARG A 2 18.70 29.75 46.37
N ASN A 3 17.95 28.71 45.97
CA ASN A 3 18.37 27.78 44.92
C ASN A 3 17.56 28.09 43.67
N GLY A 4 18.19 28.73 42.68
CA GLY A 4 17.60 29.02 41.39
C GLY A 4 17.79 27.84 40.44
N LEU A 5 16.69 27.19 40.07
CA LEU A 5 16.61 26.21 39.00
C LEU A 5 17.13 26.82 37.68
N ARG A 6 18.20 26.24 37.14
CA ARG A 6 18.60 26.37 35.73
C ARG A 6 18.57 24.99 35.08
N PHE A 7 17.37 24.46 34.88
CA PHE A 7 17.11 23.22 34.13
C PHE A 7 16.25 23.58 32.92
N GLY A 8 16.85 24.29 31.94
CA GLY A 8 16.08 24.89 30.84
C GLY A 8 16.68 24.73 29.45
N ARG A 9 17.71 23.89 29.26
CA ARG A 9 18.40 23.82 27.95
C ARG A 9 18.89 22.44 27.49
N ALA A 10 18.70 21.38 28.27
CA ALA A 10 19.18 20.04 27.90
C ALA A 10 18.10 19.11 27.33
N PHE A 11 16.82 19.49 27.38
CA PHE A 11 15.71 18.58 27.06
C PHE A 11 15.20 18.62 25.61
N LEU A 12 15.77 19.48 24.76
CA LEU A 12 15.27 19.68 23.38
C LEU A 12 16.07 18.93 22.29
N LEU A 13 17.13 18.20 22.65
CA LEU A 13 17.98 17.50 21.67
C LEU A 13 17.79 15.98 21.64
N ALA A 14 16.90 15.43 22.48
CA ALA A 14 16.64 13.99 22.54
C ALA A 14 15.42 13.53 21.74
N PHE A 15 14.74 14.43 21.01
CA PHE A 15 13.50 14.09 20.28
C PHE A 15 13.69 13.87 18.77
N SER A 16 14.82 14.28 18.21
CA SER A 16 15.09 14.15 16.76
C SER A 16 15.58 12.77 16.33
N ALA A 17 15.87 11.85 17.26
CA ALA A 17 16.38 10.51 16.93
C ALA A 17 15.28 9.44 16.77
N LEU A 18 14.01 9.75 17.08
CA LEU A 18 12.91 8.77 17.01
C LEU A 18 12.10 8.85 15.71
N SER A 19 12.44 9.77 14.80
CA SER A 19 11.67 9.99 13.57
C SER A 19 12.36 9.48 12.30
N THR A 20 13.63 9.05 12.36
CA THR A 20 14.32 8.49 11.18
C THR A 20 14.05 7.01 10.98
N SER A 21 13.72 6.28 12.05
CA SER A 21 13.46 4.83 11.97
C SER A 21 12.18 4.48 11.21
N ALA A 22 11.14 5.32 11.29
CA ALA A 22 9.89 5.07 10.59
C ALA A 22 9.98 5.35 9.08
N CYS A 23 10.91 6.19 8.65
CA CYS A 23 11.12 6.46 7.22
C CYS A 23 11.99 5.39 6.55
N ASP A 24 12.85 4.69 7.30
CA ASP A 24 13.73 3.63 6.75
C ASP A 24 12.92 2.40 6.29
N GLN A 25 11.77 2.14 6.92
CA GLN A 25 10.83 1.10 6.48
C GLN A 25 9.98 1.52 5.28
N LEU A 26 9.94 2.82 4.95
CA LEU A 26 9.15 3.35 3.85
C LEU A 26 9.86 3.22 2.49
N PHE A 27 11.18 3.00 2.50
CA PHE A 27 12.04 2.86 1.32
C PHE A 27 12.74 1.50 1.23
N THR A 28 12.24 0.49 1.96
CA THR A 28 12.61 -0.89 1.62
C THR A 28 12.03 -1.15 0.23
N ASP A 29 12.87 -1.58 -0.72
CA ASP A 29 12.42 -1.95 -2.06
C ASP A 29 11.11 -2.74 -1.94
N PRO A 30 10.06 -2.42 -2.73
CA PRO A 30 8.85 -3.22 -2.73
C PRO A 30 9.26 -4.68 -2.91
N PRO A 31 8.82 -5.62 -2.05
CA PRO A 31 9.29 -7.01 -2.11
C PRO A 31 8.72 -7.78 -3.32
N PHE A 32 8.24 -7.05 -4.33
CA PHE A 32 7.38 -7.53 -5.40
C PHE A 32 8.16 -7.51 -6.71
N ASP A 33 8.88 -8.59 -6.98
CA ASP A 33 9.63 -8.78 -8.22
C ASP A 33 9.21 -10.07 -8.95
N SER A 34 7.98 -10.54 -8.69
CA SER A 34 7.45 -11.73 -9.37
C SER A 34 7.16 -11.43 -10.84
N ASP A 35 7.35 -12.42 -11.70
CA ASP A 35 6.95 -12.34 -13.11
C ASP A 35 5.45 -12.64 -13.29
N GLY A 36 4.85 -12.13 -14.37
CA GLY A 36 3.47 -12.40 -14.71
C GLY A 36 2.47 -11.62 -13.84
N LYS A 37 1.26 -12.16 -13.68
CA LYS A 37 0.18 -11.50 -12.92
C LYS A 37 0.55 -11.25 -11.45
N LEU A 38 -0.23 -10.40 -10.79
CA LEU A 38 -0.13 -10.24 -9.33
C LEU A 38 -0.40 -11.56 -8.61
N THR A 39 0.40 -11.83 -7.59
CA THR A 39 0.28 -12.99 -6.72
C THR A 39 -0.70 -12.70 -5.58
N SER A 40 -1.30 -13.74 -5.00
CA SER A 40 -2.14 -13.58 -3.81
C SER A 40 -1.37 -12.96 -2.64
N ALA A 41 -0.06 -13.17 -2.55
CA ALA A 41 0.77 -12.56 -1.50
C ALA A 41 0.84 -11.04 -1.62
N GLU A 42 1.01 -10.52 -2.84
CA GLU A 42 1.02 -9.08 -3.12
C GLU A 42 -0.33 -8.43 -2.81
N LEU A 43 -1.43 -9.09 -3.16
CA LEU A 43 -2.78 -8.61 -2.84
C LEU A 43 -3.05 -8.64 -1.33
N HIS A 44 -2.65 -9.72 -0.66
CA HIS A 44 -2.85 -9.89 0.78
C HIS A 44 -2.03 -8.91 1.62
N TYR A 45 -0.87 -8.46 1.13
CA TYR A 45 -0.09 -7.41 1.78
C TYR A 45 -0.93 -6.14 1.98
N PHE A 46 -1.56 -5.65 0.91
CA PHE A 46 -2.40 -4.45 0.97
C PHE A 46 -3.69 -4.67 1.75
N LEU A 47 -4.32 -5.83 1.60
CA LEU A 47 -5.51 -6.17 2.38
C LEU A 47 -5.20 -6.21 3.89
N GLY A 48 -4.02 -6.72 4.28
CA GLY A 48 -3.56 -6.71 5.66
C GLY A 48 -3.51 -5.29 6.25
N GLY A 49 -2.87 -4.37 5.53
CA GLY A 49 -2.80 -2.96 5.92
C GLY A 49 -4.19 -2.30 6.00
N MET A 50 -5.06 -2.57 5.02
CA MET A 50 -6.44 -2.07 5.04
C MET A 50 -7.23 -2.61 6.23
N LYS A 51 -7.09 -3.90 6.55
CA LYS A 51 -7.77 -4.54 7.69
C LYS A 51 -7.36 -3.90 9.00
N GLU A 52 -6.06 -3.68 9.20
CA GLU A 52 -5.53 -2.99 10.38
C GLU A 52 -6.07 -1.56 10.51
N ALA A 53 -6.16 -0.83 9.39
CA ALA A 53 -6.63 0.56 9.39
C ALA A 53 -8.14 0.73 9.58
N THR A 54 -8.96 -0.24 9.14
CA THR A 54 -10.42 -0.07 9.01
C THR A 54 -11.25 -1.07 9.81
N ASN A 55 -10.63 -2.09 10.40
CA ASN A 55 -11.30 -3.13 11.20
C ASN A 55 -12.48 -3.81 10.47
N ILE A 56 -12.29 -4.15 9.19
CA ILE A 56 -13.30 -4.86 8.39
C ILE A 56 -13.61 -6.25 8.96
N SER A 57 -14.87 -6.68 8.81
CA SER A 57 -15.30 -8.03 9.19
C SER A 57 -14.65 -9.12 8.33
N GLU A 58 -14.59 -10.35 8.85
CA GLU A 58 -14.08 -11.52 8.10
C GLU A 58 -14.84 -11.79 6.81
N LYS A 59 -16.17 -11.54 6.80
CA LYS A 59 -16.99 -11.68 5.59
C LYS A 59 -16.58 -10.67 4.52
N MET A 60 -16.32 -9.43 4.92
CA MET A 60 -15.83 -8.38 4.02
C MET A 60 -14.43 -8.72 3.50
N GLU A 61 -13.53 -9.15 4.40
CA GLU A 61 -12.19 -9.61 4.02
C GLU A 61 -12.23 -10.73 2.98
N ALA A 62 -13.07 -11.74 3.17
CA ALA A 62 -13.23 -12.86 2.23
C ALA A 62 -13.75 -12.41 0.86
N CYS A 63 -14.69 -11.45 0.83
CA CYS A 63 -15.16 -10.85 -0.41
C CYS A 63 -14.00 -10.16 -1.14
N ILE A 64 -13.23 -9.32 -0.42
CA ILE A 64 -12.15 -8.54 -1.02
C ILE A 64 -11.05 -9.45 -1.57
N LYS A 65 -10.69 -10.52 -0.87
CA LYS A 65 -9.73 -11.53 -1.37
C LYS A 65 -10.17 -12.09 -2.71
N THR A 66 -11.40 -12.60 -2.77
CA THR A 66 -11.95 -13.24 -3.96
C THR A 66 -12.00 -12.26 -5.14
N GLU A 67 -12.46 -11.03 -4.89
CA GLU A 67 -12.61 -10.04 -5.94
C GLU A 67 -11.26 -9.45 -6.39
N ALA A 68 -10.30 -9.29 -5.47
CA ALA A 68 -8.95 -8.86 -5.80
C ALA A 68 -8.23 -9.88 -6.68
N GLU A 69 -8.33 -11.18 -6.37
CA GLU A 69 -7.75 -12.24 -7.19
C GLU A 69 -8.37 -12.28 -8.59
N ARG A 70 -9.71 -12.17 -8.68
CA ARG A 70 -10.42 -12.10 -9.97
C ARG A 70 -9.95 -10.90 -10.80
N ARG A 71 -9.79 -9.73 -10.19
CA ARG A 71 -9.35 -8.50 -10.87
C ARG A 71 -7.89 -8.58 -11.29
N ALA A 72 -7.02 -9.14 -10.47
CA ALA A 72 -5.62 -9.39 -10.82
C ALA A 72 -5.52 -10.33 -12.03
N ASP A 73 -6.37 -11.35 -12.09
CA ASP A 73 -6.44 -12.26 -13.24
C ASP A 73 -6.86 -11.55 -14.54
N ILE A 74 -7.79 -10.60 -14.45
CA ILE A 74 -8.27 -9.81 -15.60
C ILE A 74 -7.22 -8.79 -16.05
N ALA A 75 -6.56 -8.13 -15.09
CA ALA A 75 -5.53 -7.13 -15.38
C ALA A 75 -4.31 -7.78 -16.07
N GLY A 76 -3.94 -9.00 -15.66
CA GLY A 76 -2.82 -9.72 -16.24
C GLY A 76 -1.46 -9.22 -15.71
N ASP A 77 -0.44 -9.26 -16.57
CA ASP A 77 0.93 -8.93 -16.19
C ASP A 77 1.15 -7.40 -16.15
N PRO A 78 1.51 -6.81 -14.99
CA PRO A 78 1.74 -5.38 -14.83
C PRO A 78 2.81 -4.80 -15.77
N GLU A 79 3.82 -5.56 -16.17
CA GLU A 79 4.86 -5.06 -17.07
C GLU A 79 4.35 -4.81 -18.49
N THR A 80 3.41 -5.63 -18.93
CA THR A 80 2.83 -5.59 -20.28
C THR A 80 1.51 -4.84 -20.33
N LEU A 81 1.00 -4.45 -19.17
CA LEU A 81 -0.28 -3.78 -19.02
C LEU A 81 -0.21 -2.38 -19.62
N LYS A 82 -1.20 -2.10 -20.48
CA LYS A 82 -1.37 -0.82 -21.15
C LYS A 82 -1.97 0.21 -20.19
N PRO A 83 -1.34 1.36 -19.94
CA PRO A 83 -1.83 2.32 -18.95
C PRO A 83 -3.25 2.83 -19.24
N GLU A 84 -3.71 2.82 -20.49
CA GLU A 84 -5.08 3.19 -20.85
C GLU A 84 -6.14 2.24 -20.28
N SER A 85 -5.73 1.04 -19.83
CA SER A 85 -6.58 0.10 -19.11
C SER A 85 -6.62 0.36 -17.60
N LEU A 86 -5.79 1.27 -17.08
CA LEU A 86 -5.81 1.73 -15.71
C LEU A 86 -6.55 3.05 -15.61
N SER A 87 -7.18 3.29 -14.47
CA SER A 87 -7.68 4.63 -14.10
C SER A 87 -6.52 5.54 -13.63
N LEU A 88 -5.39 5.55 -14.35
CA LEU A 88 -4.17 6.28 -14.02
C LEU A 88 -3.62 7.00 -15.26
N PRO A 89 -3.05 8.21 -15.13
CA PRO A 89 -2.37 8.87 -16.24
C PRO A 89 -1.13 8.09 -16.71
N ASP A 90 -0.94 7.94 -18.02
CA ASP A 90 0.21 7.24 -18.63
C ASP A 90 1.57 7.75 -18.11
N GLU A 91 1.68 9.07 -17.91
CA GLU A 91 2.87 9.75 -17.39
C GLU A 91 3.31 9.20 -16.02
N ASN A 92 2.38 8.61 -15.26
CA ASN A 92 2.64 8.04 -13.95
C ASN A 92 2.87 6.52 -13.98
N TRP A 93 2.66 5.85 -15.12
CA TRP A 93 2.78 4.39 -15.25
C TRP A 93 3.99 3.93 -16.06
N VAL A 94 4.23 4.57 -17.21
CA VAL A 94 5.33 4.22 -18.12
C VAL A 94 6.72 4.29 -17.46
N PRO A 95 7.08 5.33 -16.68
CA PRO A 95 8.42 5.45 -16.12
C PRO A 95 8.68 4.52 -14.92
N LEU A 96 7.65 3.85 -14.42
CA LEU A 96 7.77 2.96 -13.26
C LEU A 96 8.55 1.69 -13.62
N ASP A 97 9.38 1.24 -12.68
CA ASP A 97 9.96 -0.09 -12.76
C ASP A 97 8.92 -1.18 -12.48
N LYS A 98 9.35 -2.43 -12.61
CA LYS A 98 8.48 -3.60 -12.39
C LYS A 98 7.88 -3.57 -10.98
N SER A 99 8.71 -3.38 -9.96
CA SER A 99 8.31 -3.42 -8.57
C SER A 99 7.27 -2.35 -8.25
N ASP A 100 7.48 -1.14 -8.76
CA ASP A 100 6.55 -0.02 -8.62
C ASP A 100 5.21 -0.27 -9.32
N LYS A 101 5.24 -0.80 -10.55
CA LYS A 101 4.01 -1.18 -11.28
C LYS A 101 3.23 -2.22 -10.51
N ARG A 102 3.90 -3.23 -9.95
CA ARG A 102 3.26 -4.27 -9.14
C ARG A 102 2.64 -3.70 -7.87
N LEU A 103 3.36 -2.82 -7.17
CA LEU A 103 2.88 -2.14 -5.98
C LEU A 103 1.62 -1.33 -6.26
N ILE A 104 1.66 -0.48 -7.29
CA ILE A 104 0.53 0.40 -7.66
C ILE A 104 -0.67 -0.42 -8.12
N LEU A 105 -0.46 -1.44 -8.97
CA LEU A 105 -1.57 -2.27 -9.43
C LEU A 105 -2.20 -3.05 -8.28
N ALA A 106 -1.41 -3.63 -7.38
CA ALA A 106 -1.93 -4.38 -6.25
C ALA A 106 -2.77 -3.51 -5.31
N GLN A 107 -2.31 -2.28 -5.03
CA GLN A 107 -3.08 -1.31 -4.26
C GLN A 107 -4.40 -0.95 -4.96
N LEU A 108 -4.35 -0.66 -6.26
CA LEU A 108 -5.53 -0.32 -7.06
C LEU A 108 -6.56 -1.46 -7.04
N VAL A 109 -6.12 -2.69 -7.33
CA VAL A 109 -6.95 -3.89 -7.37
C VAL A 109 -7.63 -4.14 -6.02
N VAL A 110 -6.90 -4.06 -4.91
CA VAL A 110 -7.47 -4.24 -3.56
C VAL A 110 -8.45 -3.12 -3.22
N THR A 111 -8.14 -1.89 -3.62
CA THR A 111 -9.03 -0.73 -3.41
C THR A 111 -10.34 -0.91 -4.17
N GLU A 112 -10.28 -1.26 -5.45
CA GLU A 112 -11.46 -1.52 -6.27
C GLU A 112 -12.29 -2.69 -5.75
N ALA A 113 -11.63 -3.78 -5.36
CA ALA A 113 -12.30 -4.92 -4.72
C ALA A 113 -13.01 -4.50 -3.42
N SER A 114 -12.41 -3.62 -2.62
CA SER A 114 -13.03 -3.07 -1.41
C SER A 114 -14.28 -2.23 -1.72
N VAL A 115 -14.23 -1.39 -2.76
CA VAL A 115 -15.38 -0.59 -3.20
C VAL A 115 -16.50 -1.49 -3.70
N PHE A 116 -16.17 -2.52 -4.47
CA PHE A 116 -17.15 -3.51 -4.92
C PHE A 116 -17.79 -4.24 -3.74
N CYS A 117 -17.00 -4.76 -2.80
CA CYS A 117 -17.52 -5.52 -1.66
C CYS A 117 -18.33 -4.67 -0.67
N THR A 118 -18.11 -3.35 -0.64
CA THR A 118 -18.88 -2.42 0.19
C THR A 118 -20.13 -1.89 -0.50
N THR A 119 -20.09 -1.64 -1.81
CA THR A 119 -21.17 -0.94 -2.54
C THR A 119 -21.94 -1.80 -3.53
N GLY A 120 -21.41 -2.97 -3.90
CA GLY A 120 -21.95 -3.84 -4.96
C GLY A 120 -21.79 -3.28 -6.37
N ARG A 121 -20.98 -2.23 -6.59
CA ARG A 121 -20.75 -1.60 -7.90
C ARG A 121 -19.30 -1.73 -8.34
N GLU A 122 -19.10 -1.99 -9.63
CA GLU A 122 -17.78 -1.84 -10.26
C GLU A 122 -17.47 -0.35 -10.45
N MET A 123 -16.19 0.03 -10.35
CA MET A 123 -15.69 1.39 -10.65
C MET A 123 -15.25 1.49 -12.10
#